data_AF-A0A0J7L7W7-F1
#
_entry.id   AF-A0A0J7L7W7-F1
#
_cell.length_a   1.000
_cell.length_b   1.000
_cell.length_c   1.000
_cell.angle_alpha   90.00
_cell.angle_beta   90.00
_cell.angle_gamma   90.00
#
_symmetry.space_group_name_H-M   'P 1'
#
loop_
_entity.id
_entity.type
_entity.pdbx_description
1 polymer ?
#
loop_
_entity_poly.entity_id
_entity_poly.type
_entity_poly.pdbx_seq_one_letter_code
_entity_poly.pdbx_strand_id
1 'polypeptide(L)'
;MPQIQKPAPSFSGTAVVNGQFKDINLSDYKGKYVVLFFYPLDFTFVCPTEIVAFSDRVKEFNDINCAVIAASTDSHFSHLAWVNTPRKQGGLGEMNIPLLADKSSKIARNYGVLDEDTGIPFRGLFIIDDKQILRQITINDLPVGRSVDETLRLVQAFQYTDTHGEVCPAGWKPGKTTMKPDVVGSQEYFAKYH
;
A
#
# COMPACT_ATOMS: atom_id res chain seq x y z
N MET A 1 -3.04 -6.59 16.04
CA MET A 1 -3.49 -6.82 14.66
C MET A 1 -4.35 -5.65 14.20
N PRO A 2 -4.03 -5.02 13.07
CA PRO A 2 -4.83 -3.93 12.53
C PRO A 2 -6.22 -4.42 12.11
N GLN A 3 -7.24 -3.56 12.23
CA GLN A 3 -8.64 -3.91 11.99
C GLN A 3 -9.23 -3.07 10.86
N ILE A 4 -9.89 -3.71 9.90
CA ILE A 4 -10.65 -3.02 8.84
C ILE A 4 -11.82 -2.24 9.48
N GLN A 5 -12.17 -1.08 8.91
CA GLN A 5 -13.14 -0.10 9.43
C GLN A 5 -12.73 0.62 10.74
N LYS A 6 -11.51 0.41 11.23
CA LYS A 6 -10.95 1.17 12.35
C LYS A 6 -9.84 2.10 11.86
N PRO A 7 -9.49 3.15 12.62
CA PRO A 7 -8.31 3.94 12.34
C PRO A 7 -7.09 3.04 12.14
N ALA A 8 -6.33 3.27 11.07
CA ALA A 8 -5.08 2.56 10.85
C ALA A 8 -4.09 2.88 12.00
N PRO A 9 -3.25 1.92 12.43
CA PRO A 9 -2.24 2.20 13.44
C PRO A 9 -1.35 3.38 13.01
N SER A 10 -1.20 4.37 13.88
CA SER A 10 -0.33 5.53 13.57
C SER A 10 1.11 5.09 13.37
N PHE A 11 1.80 5.68 12.40
CA PHE A 11 3.25 5.56 12.24
C PHE A 11 3.91 6.92 12.13
N SER A 12 5.17 6.95 12.53
CA SER A 12 6.10 8.08 12.40
C SER A 12 7.50 7.50 12.27
N GLY A 13 8.31 8.06 11.37
CA GLY A 13 9.70 7.65 11.22
C GLY A 13 10.41 8.34 10.07
N THR A 14 11.71 8.16 10.02
CA THR A 14 12.56 8.68 8.96
C THR A 14 12.41 7.82 7.71
N ALA A 15 12.16 8.47 6.58
CA ALA A 15 12.11 7.86 5.26
C ALA A 15 13.16 8.47 4.32
N VAL A 16 13.53 7.71 3.28
CA VAL A 16 14.23 8.26 2.12
C VAL A 16 13.19 8.76 1.14
N VAL A 17 13.22 10.07 0.85
CA VAL A 17 12.31 10.77 -0.09
C VAL A 17 13.16 11.59 -1.04
N ASN A 18 13.09 11.32 -2.34
CA ASN A 18 13.89 12.00 -3.37
C ASN A 18 15.40 12.03 -3.02
N GLY A 19 15.93 10.91 -2.51
CA GLY A 19 17.34 10.78 -2.12
C GLY A 19 17.73 11.49 -0.82
N GLN A 20 16.78 12.07 -0.08
CA GLN A 20 17.02 12.78 1.18
C GLN A 20 16.33 12.11 2.35
N PHE A 21 16.87 12.27 3.56
CA PHE A 21 16.20 11.84 4.78
C PHE A 21 15.12 12.85 5.16
N LYS A 22 13.91 12.35 5.37
CA LYS A 22 12.75 13.15 5.78
C LYS A 22 11.89 12.35 6.75
N ASP A 23 11.49 12.98 7.85
CA ASP A 23 10.51 12.38 8.75
C ASP A 23 9.11 12.48 8.13
N ILE A 24 8.39 11.36 8.16
CA ILE A 24 7.02 11.25 7.69
C ILE A 24 6.14 10.61 8.75
N ASN A 25 4.87 10.99 8.75
CA ASN A 25 3.84 10.51 9.66
C ASN A 25 2.60 10.12 8.86
N LEU A 26 1.81 9.16 9.35
CA LEU A 26 0.53 8.84 8.72
C LEU A 26 -0.38 10.08 8.60
N SER A 27 -0.34 10.97 9.60
CA SER A 27 -1.12 12.20 9.62
C SER A 27 -0.80 13.18 8.49
N ASP A 28 0.40 13.11 7.92
CA ASP A 28 0.83 13.98 6.80
C ASP A 28 0.04 13.68 5.52
N TYR A 29 -0.61 12.52 5.47
CA TYR A 29 -1.42 12.05 4.34
C TYR A 29 -2.93 12.19 4.57
N LYS A 30 -3.37 12.88 5.63
CA LYS A 30 -4.80 13.13 5.86
C LYS A 30 -5.43 13.84 4.66
N GLY A 31 -6.60 13.37 4.23
CA GLY A 31 -7.25 13.84 3.01
C GLY A 31 -6.77 13.16 1.72
N LYS A 32 -5.87 12.16 1.82
CA LYS A 32 -5.43 11.31 0.72
C LYS A 32 -5.58 9.84 1.09
N TYR A 33 -5.84 9.01 0.09
CA TYR A 33 -5.65 7.58 0.28
C TYR A 33 -4.16 7.26 0.45
N VAL A 34 -3.84 6.20 1.19
CA VAL A 34 -2.47 5.72 1.38
C VAL A 34 -2.42 4.22 1.14
N VAL A 35 -1.53 3.82 0.25
CA VAL A 35 -1.03 2.45 0.15
C VAL A 35 0.27 2.37 0.95
N LEU A 36 0.21 1.73 2.12
CA LEU A 36 1.41 1.39 2.90
C LEU A 36 1.72 -0.08 2.67
N PHE A 37 2.92 -0.40 2.20
CA PHE A 37 3.33 -1.79 2.01
C PHE A 37 4.69 -2.09 2.64
N PHE A 38 4.73 -3.18 3.38
CA PHE A 38 5.94 -3.72 3.98
C PHE A 38 6.62 -4.69 3.03
N TYR A 39 7.95 -4.71 3.04
CA TYR A 39 8.75 -5.73 2.38
C TYR A 39 9.82 -6.27 3.34
N PRO A 40 10.25 -7.53 3.19
CA PRO A 40 11.11 -8.18 4.19
C PRO A 40 12.44 -7.47 4.44
N LEU A 41 13.25 -7.28 3.41
CA LEU A 41 14.64 -6.80 3.53
C LEU A 41 15.11 -6.09 2.27
N ASP A 42 15.92 -5.06 2.47
CA ASP A 42 16.76 -4.45 1.43
C ASP A 42 17.75 -5.49 0.85
N PHE A 43 18.23 -5.25 -0.38
CA PHE A 43 19.25 -6.08 -1.06
C PHE A 43 18.89 -7.58 -1.22
N THR A 44 17.59 -7.89 -1.33
CA THR A 44 17.08 -9.25 -1.61
C THR A 44 16.39 -9.34 -2.98
N PHE A 45 15.71 -10.46 -3.29
CA PHE A 45 15.34 -10.83 -4.66
C PHE A 45 14.00 -10.27 -5.14
N VAL A 46 12.90 -10.54 -4.41
CA VAL A 46 11.54 -10.12 -4.81
C VAL A 46 11.26 -8.66 -4.40
N CYS A 47 11.84 -8.20 -3.29
CA CYS A 47 11.62 -6.85 -2.77
C CYS A 47 11.89 -5.73 -3.79
N PRO A 48 13.01 -5.71 -4.55
CA PRO A 48 13.25 -4.63 -5.51
C PRO A 48 12.23 -4.63 -6.65
N THR A 49 11.69 -5.79 -7.04
CA THR A 49 10.70 -5.84 -8.14
C THR A 49 9.38 -5.18 -7.74
N GLU A 50 8.93 -5.39 -6.49
CA GLU A 50 7.72 -4.76 -5.97
C GLU A 50 7.88 -3.24 -5.81
N ILE A 51 8.98 -2.81 -5.16
CA ILE A 51 9.23 -1.39 -4.89
C ILE A 51 9.36 -0.61 -6.20
N VAL A 52 10.11 -1.14 -7.17
CA VAL A 52 10.26 -0.54 -8.49
C VAL A 52 8.92 -0.49 -9.23
N ALA A 53 8.13 -1.56 -9.21
CA ALA A 53 6.84 -1.58 -9.90
C ALA A 53 5.86 -0.52 -9.36
N PHE A 54 5.80 -0.32 -8.05
CA PHE A 54 5.02 0.76 -7.45
C PHE A 54 5.61 2.14 -7.75
N SER A 55 6.93 2.30 -7.67
CA SER A 55 7.62 3.56 -7.96
C SER A 55 7.42 4.04 -9.40
N ASP A 56 7.54 3.13 -10.37
CA ASP A 56 7.39 3.44 -11.80
C ASP A 56 5.94 3.80 -12.17
N ARG A 57 4.97 3.25 -11.42
CA ARG A 57 3.52 3.48 -11.61
C ARG A 57 2.90 4.44 -10.60
N VAL A 58 3.69 5.10 -9.75
CA VAL A 58 3.16 5.94 -8.67
C VAL A 58 2.27 7.07 -9.18
N LYS A 59 2.49 7.53 -10.42
CA LYS A 59 1.66 8.55 -11.05
C LYS A 59 0.18 8.12 -11.13
N GLU A 60 -0.10 6.84 -11.42
CA GLU A 60 -1.47 6.31 -11.48
C GLU A 60 -2.18 6.42 -10.12
N PHE A 61 -1.45 6.31 -9.01
CA PHE A 61 -1.97 6.50 -7.66
C PHE A 61 -2.12 8.00 -7.32
N ASN A 62 -1.13 8.82 -7.66
CA ASN A 62 -1.17 10.25 -7.42
C ASN A 62 -2.34 10.93 -8.15
N ASP A 63 -2.62 10.51 -9.40
CA ASP A 63 -3.71 11.05 -10.22
C ASP A 63 -5.10 10.80 -9.60
N ILE A 64 -5.23 9.77 -8.75
CA ILE A 64 -6.44 9.47 -7.98
C ILE A 64 -6.31 9.87 -6.49
N ASN A 65 -5.44 10.82 -6.17
CA ASN A 65 -5.23 11.31 -4.80
C ASN A 65 -4.86 10.21 -3.78
N CYS A 66 -4.00 9.27 -4.21
CA CYS A 66 -3.46 8.20 -3.38
C CYS A 66 -1.93 8.29 -3.31
N ALA A 67 -1.38 8.30 -2.09
CA ALA A 67 0.05 8.17 -1.85
C ALA A 67 0.46 6.69 -1.72
N VAL A 68 1.72 6.38 -2.03
CA VAL A 68 2.29 5.03 -1.90
C VAL A 68 3.56 5.12 -1.08
N ILE A 69 3.71 4.26 -0.07
CA ILE A 69 4.84 4.23 0.87
C ILE A 69 5.32 2.78 1.02
N ALA A 70 6.61 2.55 0.82
CA ALA A 70 7.25 1.26 1.14
C ALA A 70 7.87 1.34 2.54
N ALA A 71 7.90 0.22 3.28
CA ALA A 71 8.54 0.13 4.58
C ALA A 71 9.25 -1.22 4.80
N SER A 72 10.39 -1.22 5.49
CA SER A 72 10.99 -2.44 6.05
C SER A 72 11.63 -2.14 7.41
N THR A 73 12.20 -3.16 8.05
CA THR A 73 12.94 -3.02 9.31
C THR A 73 14.42 -2.59 9.12
N ASP A 74 14.80 -2.28 7.88
CA ASP A 74 16.11 -1.71 7.56
C ASP A 74 16.23 -0.25 8.02
N SER A 75 17.45 0.28 7.99
CA SER A 75 17.70 1.68 8.34
C SER A 75 17.54 2.59 7.11
N HIS A 76 17.27 3.88 7.33
CA HIS A 76 17.24 4.87 6.25
C HIS A 76 18.59 4.98 5.52
N PHE A 77 19.71 4.67 6.18
CA PHE A 77 21.02 4.57 5.52
C PHE A 77 21.09 3.39 4.54
N SER A 78 20.54 2.23 4.91
CA SER A 78 20.44 1.05 4.03
C SER A 78 19.57 1.38 2.81
N HIS A 79 18.40 1.98 3.03
CA HIS A 79 17.52 2.41 1.96
C HIS A 79 18.22 3.36 0.99
N LEU A 80 18.95 4.36 1.49
CA LEU A 80 19.66 5.31 0.63
C LEU A 80 20.79 4.62 -0.16
N ALA A 81 21.53 3.70 0.46
CA ALA A 81 22.53 2.91 -0.25
C ALA A 81 21.89 2.06 -1.36
N TRP A 82 20.71 1.50 -1.12
CA TRP A 82 20.01 0.67 -2.09
C TRP A 82 19.39 1.47 -3.24
N VAL A 83 18.87 2.68 -2.95
CA VAL A 83 18.47 3.70 -3.94
C VAL A 83 19.64 4.10 -4.83
N ASN A 84 20.83 4.29 -4.25
CA ASN A 84 22.04 4.64 -5.00
C ASN A 84 22.63 3.46 -5.80
N THR A 85 22.16 2.24 -5.55
CA THR A 85 22.58 1.05 -6.30
C THR A 85 21.80 0.96 -7.63
N PRO A 86 22.46 0.78 -8.79
CA PRO A 86 21.75 0.65 -10.06
C PRO A 86 20.82 -0.58 -10.11
N ARG A 87 19.66 -0.45 -10.75
CA ARG A 87 18.69 -1.56 -10.93
C ARG A 87 19.32 -2.82 -11.56
N LYS A 88 20.26 -2.64 -12.49
CA LYS A 88 21.00 -3.75 -13.14
C LYS A 88 21.88 -4.56 -12.18
N GLN A 89 22.17 -4.02 -11.00
CA GLN A 89 22.94 -4.66 -9.93
C GLN A 89 22.03 -5.11 -8.77
N GLY A 90 20.71 -5.17 -8.98
CA GLY A 90 19.74 -5.50 -7.92
C GLY A 90 19.41 -4.35 -6.98
N GLY A 91 19.81 -3.13 -7.32
CA GLY A 91 19.41 -1.91 -6.61
C GLY A 91 18.03 -1.39 -6.99
N LEU A 92 17.62 -0.28 -6.38
CA LEU A 92 16.35 0.38 -6.70
C LEU A 92 16.51 1.45 -7.78
N GLY A 93 17.65 2.13 -7.84
CA GLY A 93 17.79 3.38 -8.60
C GLY A 93 16.92 4.50 -8.02
N GLU A 94 16.71 5.55 -8.83
CA GLU A 94 15.83 6.67 -8.44
C GLU A 94 14.41 6.20 -8.13
N MET A 95 13.90 6.60 -6.96
CA MET A 95 12.59 6.20 -6.43
C MET A 95 11.65 7.40 -6.33
N ASN A 96 10.40 7.20 -6.76
CA ASN A 96 9.32 8.19 -6.71
C ASN A 96 8.38 8.00 -5.51
N ILE A 97 8.68 7.04 -4.64
CA ILE A 97 7.93 6.73 -3.42
C ILE A 97 8.84 6.81 -2.20
N PRO A 98 8.33 7.21 -1.02
CA PRO A 98 9.08 7.15 0.22
C PRO A 98 9.43 5.70 0.62
N LEU A 99 10.66 5.51 1.10
CA LEU A 99 11.10 4.27 1.76
C LEU A 99 11.24 4.54 3.27
N LEU A 100 10.27 4.09 4.05
CA LEU A 100 10.18 4.30 5.50
C LEU A 100 10.99 3.26 6.27
N ALA A 101 11.92 3.73 7.10
CA ALA A 101 12.74 2.89 7.95
C ALA A 101 12.04 2.59 9.29
N ASP A 102 11.57 1.36 9.48
CA ASP A 102 11.07 0.88 10.77
C ASP A 102 12.16 0.14 11.54
N LYS A 103 13.27 0.82 11.85
CA LYS A 103 14.42 0.16 12.48
C LYS A 103 14.12 -0.43 13.86
N SER A 104 13.07 0.05 14.52
CA SER A 104 12.59 -0.45 15.82
C SER A 104 11.63 -1.65 15.71
N SER A 105 11.23 -2.01 14.49
CA SER A 105 10.18 -2.99 14.16
C SER A 105 8.82 -2.69 14.80
N LYS A 106 8.62 -1.47 15.33
CA LYS A 106 7.37 -1.09 16.01
C LYS A 106 6.24 -0.91 15.03
N ILE A 107 6.51 -0.36 13.85
CA ILE A 107 5.51 -0.10 12.83
C ILE A 107 5.02 -1.43 12.26
N ALA A 108 5.93 -2.31 11.83
CA ALA A 108 5.63 -3.66 11.37
C ALA A 108 4.86 -4.47 12.41
N ARG A 109 5.24 -4.39 13.70
CA ARG A 109 4.52 -5.05 14.80
C ARG A 109 3.11 -4.49 15.00
N ASN A 110 2.93 -3.17 14.97
CA ASN A 110 1.61 -2.53 15.10
C ASN A 110 0.67 -2.91 13.94
N TYR A 111 1.23 -3.05 12.74
CA TYR A 111 0.52 -3.54 11.56
C TYR A 111 0.43 -5.08 11.52
N GLY A 112 0.97 -5.80 12.50
CA GLY A 112 0.81 -7.24 12.65
C GLY A 112 1.48 -8.07 11.56
N VAL A 113 2.55 -7.55 10.96
CA VAL A 113 3.27 -8.21 9.86
C VAL A 113 4.69 -8.60 10.23
N LEU A 114 5.18 -8.22 11.42
CA LEU A 114 6.49 -8.62 11.90
C LEU A 114 6.51 -10.11 12.23
N ASP A 115 7.47 -10.84 11.66
CA ASP A 115 7.89 -12.13 12.19
C ASP A 115 8.81 -11.88 13.40
N GLU A 116 8.35 -12.24 14.60
CA GLU A 116 9.08 -12.00 15.85
C GLU A 116 10.32 -12.90 15.99
N ASP A 117 10.38 -14.03 15.28
CA ASP A 117 11.52 -14.95 15.33
C ASP A 117 12.71 -14.42 14.50
N THR A 118 12.41 -13.75 13.37
CA THR A 118 13.43 -13.30 12.41
C THR A 118 13.63 -11.79 12.39
N GLY A 119 12.67 -11.01 12.89
CA GLY A 119 12.71 -9.54 12.91
C GLY A 119 12.42 -8.87 11.57
N ILE A 120 11.96 -9.62 10.57
CA ILE A 120 11.58 -9.10 9.24
C ILE A 120 10.05 -9.09 9.10
N PRO A 121 9.47 -8.14 8.36
CA PRO A 121 8.05 -8.18 8.08
C PRO A 121 7.72 -9.14 6.92
N PHE A 122 6.58 -9.80 6.99
CA PHE A 122 5.91 -10.40 5.83
C PHE A 122 5.53 -9.33 4.81
N ARG A 123 5.12 -9.76 3.60
CA ARG A 123 4.69 -8.86 2.51
C ARG A 123 3.28 -8.34 2.75
N GLY A 124 3.12 -7.52 3.79
CA GLY A 124 1.86 -6.86 4.14
C GLY A 124 1.64 -5.59 3.33
N LEU A 125 0.44 -5.40 2.81
CA LEU A 125 -0.02 -4.18 2.13
C LEU A 125 -1.35 -3.74 2.74
N PHE A 126 -1.47 -2.44 2.96
CA PHE A 126 -2.58 -1.81 3.64
C PHE A 126 -3.09 -0.65 2.80
N ILE A 127 -4.39 -0.63 2.52
CA ILE A 127 -5.07 0.52 1.91
C ILE A 127 -5.80 1.27 3.01
N ILE A 128 -5.42 2.53 3.19
CA ILE A 128 -5.94 3.44 4.20
C ILE A 128 -6.65 4.59 3.47
N ASP A 129 -7.87 4.93 3.87
CA ASP A 129 -8.63 6.01 3.21
C ASP A 129 -8.20 7.42 3.65
N ASP A 130 -8.82 8.42 3.04
CA ASP A 130 -8.61 9.85 3.29
C ASP A 130 -8.94 10.29 4.74
N LYS A 131 -9.70 9.47 5.47
CA LYS A 131 -10.06 9.64 6.88
C LYS A 131 -9.14 8.83 7.82
N GLN A 132 -8.08 8.24 7.29
CA GLN A 132 -7.13 7.36 7.99
C GLN A 132 -7.76 6.06 8.52
N ILE A 133 -8.86 5.60 7.92
CA ILE A 133 -9.49 4.32 8.25
C ILE A 133 -8.91 3.22 7.37
N LEU A 134 -8.57 2.10 7.98
CA LEU A 134 -8.06 0.95 7.26
C LEU A 134 -9.19 0.26 6.47
N ARG A 135 -9.00 0.11 5.16
CA ARG A 135 -10.00 -0.45 4.24
C ARG A 135 -9.67 -1.85 3.76
N GLN A 136 -8.38 -2.15 3.62
CA GLN A 136 -7.94 -3.42 3.03
C GLN A 136 -6.58 -3.86 3.58
N ILE A 137 -6.40 -5.18 3.66
CA ILE A 137 -5.17 -5.85 4.07
C ILE A 137 -4.88 -6.98 3.08
N THR A 138 -3.70 -6.98 2.48
CA THR A 138 -3.13 -8.14 1.76
C THR A 138 -1.85 -8.55 2.46
N ILE A 139 -1.71 -9.82 2.86
CA ILE A 139 -0.46 -10.36 3.40
C ILE A 139 -0.07 -11.57 2.55
N ASN A 140 1.05 -11.45 1.85
CA ASN A 140 1.66 -12.57 1.16
C ASN A 140 2.78 -13.16 2.02
N ASP A 141 2.99 -14.46 1.88
CA ASP A 141 4.22 -15.11 2.31
C ASP A 141 5.43 -14.58 1.50
N LEU A 142 6.64 -14.81 2.00
CA LEU A 142 7.90 -14.29 1.47
C LEU A 142 8.17 -14.62 -0.02
N PRO A 143 7.85 -15.80 -0.59
CA PRO A 143 8.25 -16.12 -1.96
C PRO A 143 7.36 -15.51 -3.05
N VAL A 144 6.20 -14.93 -2.72
CA VAL A 144 5.22 -14.46 -3.72
C VAL A 144 5.01 -12.95 -3.66
N GLY A 145 5.38 -12.23 -4.71
CA GLY A 145 5.15 -10.79 -4.85
C GLY A 145 3.67 -10.41 -5.03
N ARG A 146 3.35 -9.14 -4.77
CA ARG A 146 2.02 -8.54 -4.90
C ARG A 146 1.76 -7.98 -6.30
N SER A 147 0.50 -7.62 -6.55
CA SER A 147 0.05 -7.01 -7.81
C SER A 147 -0.23 -5.51 -7.63
N VAL A 148 0.46 -4.68 -8.42
CA VAL A 148 0.19 -3.23 -8.49
C VAL A 148 -1.19 -2.96 -9.10
N ASP A 149 -1.58 -3.72 -10.12
CA ASP A 149 -2.89 -3.57 -10.78
C ASP A 149 -4.05 -3.85 -9.84
N GLU A 150 -3.96 -4.90 -9.03
CA GLU A 150 -5.00 -5.21 -8.05
C GLU A 150 -5.06 -4.15 -6.96
N THR A 151 -3.91 -3.64 -6.52
CA THR A 151 -3.85 -2.56 -5.54
C THR A 151 -4.53 -1.30 -6.08
N LEU A 152 -4.23 -0.90 -7.32
CA LEU A 152 -4.85 0.25 -7.98
C LEU A 152 -6.37 0.05 -8.14
N ARG A 153 -6.80 -1.15 -8.57
CA ARG A 153 -8.22 -1.50 -8.69
C ARG A 153 -8.97 -1.36 -7.36
N LEU A 154 -8.37 -1.82 -6.27
CA LEU A 154 -8.95 -1.74 -4.94
C LEU A 154 -9.07 -0.29 -4.46
N VAL A 155 -8.04 0.54 -4.64
CA VAL A 155 -8.11 1.98 -4.32
C VAL A 155 -9.25 2.65 -5.08
N GLN A 156 -9.34 2.43 -6.40
CA GLN A 156 -10.41 2.98 -7.23
C GLN A 156 -11.79 2.49 -6.79
N ALA A 157 -11.91 1.22 -6.38
CA ALA A 157 -13.17 0.66 -5.91
C ALA A 157 -13.63 1.32 -4.60
N PHE A 158 -12.73 1.48 -3.62
CA PHE A 158 -13.09 2.15 -2.36
C PHE A 158 -13.47 3.62 -2.58
N GLN A 159 -12.72 4.34 -3.40
CA GLN A 159 -13.05 5.73 -3.75
C GLN A 159 -14.41 5.84 -4.47
N TYR A 160 -14.73 4.90 -5.34
CA TYR A 160 -16.05 4.85 -5.98
C TYR A 160 -17.16 4.67 -4.95
N THR A 161 -17.02 3.70 -4.04
CA THR A 161 -18.01 3.45 -2.99
C THR A 161 -18.16 4.62 -2.02
N ASP A 162 -17.05 5.31 -1.69
CA ASP A 162 -17.06 6.47 -0.80
C ASP A 162 -17.79 7.67 -1.43
N THR A 163 -17.72 7.81 -2.75
CA THR A 163 -18.34 8.92 -3.49
C THR A 163 -19.81 8.66 -3.83
N HIS A 164 -20.16 7.42 -4.18
CA HIS A 164 -21.49 7.11 -4.74
C HIS A 164 -22.42 6.38 -3.77
N GLY A 165 -21.91 5.78 -2.69
CA GLY A 165 -22.72 4.97 -1.76
C GLY A 165 -23.22 3.64 -2.34
N GLU A 166 -22.81 3.28 -3.55
CA GLU A 166 -23.04 1.97 -4.16
C GLU A 166 -21.93 0.98 -3.76
N VAL A 167 -22.12 -0.30 -4.09
CA VAL A 167 -21.13 -1.36 -3.89
C VAL A 167 -20.56 -1.89 -5.20
N CYS A 168 -19.29 -2.28 -5.15
CA CYS A 168 -18.53 -2.81 -6.28
C CYS A 168 -18.59 -4.35 -6.30
N PRO A 169 -19.12 -4.99 -7.36
CA PRO A 169 -19.13 -6.45 -7.50
C PRO A 169 -17.74 -7.09 -7.62
N ALA A 170 -17.70 -8.43 -7.61
CA ALA A 170 -16.46 -9.19 -7.79
C ALA A 170 -15.76 -8.82 -9.10
N GLY A 171 -14.45 -8.54 -9.03
CA GLY A 171 -13.65 -8.15 -10.20
C GLY A 171 -13.99 -6.78 -10.80
N TRP A 172 -14.75 -5.93 -10.10
CA TRP A 172 -15.10 -4.59 -10.57
C TRP A 172 -13.85 -3.77 -10.94
N LYS A 173 -13.98 -3.01 -12.04
CA LYS A 173 -13.01 -2.05 -12.56
C LYS A 173 -13.74 -0.76 -12.95
N PRO A 174 -13.07 0.40 -13.03
CA PRO A 174 -13.70 1.64 -13.47
C PRO A 174 -14.54 1.47 -14.75
N GLY A 175 -15.74 2.03 -14.74
CA GLY A 175 -16.73 1.92 -15.83
C GLY A 175 -17.57 0.64 -15.84
N LYS A 176 -17.33 -0.32 -14.94
CA LYS A 176 -18.20 -1.50 -14.78
C LYS A 176 -19.40 -1.16 -13.89
N THR A 177 -20.51 -1.88 -14.13
CA THR A 177 -21.75 -1.69 -13.39
C THR A 177 -21.58 -2.06 -11.92
N THR A 178 -22.13 -1.21 -11.06
CA THR A 178 -22.19 -1.33 -9.60
C THR A 178 -23.59 -1.70 -9.14
N MET A 179 -23.77 -1.90 -7.84
CA MET A 179 -25.03 -2.33 -7.26
C MET A 179 -25.43 -1.43 -6.09
N LYS A 180 -26.72 -1.06 -6.02
CA LYS A 180 -27.25 -0.36 -4.85
C LYS A 180 -27.37 -1.34 -3.67
N PRO A 181 -26.90 -0.98 -2.46
CA PRO A 181 -26.88 -1.88 -1.31
C PRO A 181 -28.24 -1.99 -0.61
N ASP A 182 -29.30 -2.23 -1.38
CA ASP A 182 -30.66 -2.44 -0.85
C ASP A 182 -31.41 -3.52 -1.66
N VAL A 183 -32.41 -4.13 -1.04
CA VAL A 183 -33.12 -5.30 -1.60
C VAL A 183 -33.82 -4.99 -2.91
N VAL A 184 -34.32 -3.76 -3.10
CA VAL A 184 -35.06 -3.37 -4.31
C VAL A 184 -34.10 -2.88 -5.38
N GLY A 185 -33.19 -1.97 -5.03
CA GLY A 185 -32.21 -1.40 -5.95
C GLY A 185 -31.20 -2.42 -6.50
N SER A 186 -30.87 -3.46 -5.75
CA SER A 186 -29.99 -4.53 -6.23
C SER A 186 -30.60 -5.39 -7.35
N GLN A 187 -31.93 -5.42 -7.48
CA GLN A 187 -32.61 -6.19 -8.54
C GLN A 187 -32.26 -5.69 -9.94
N GLU A 188 -31.99 -4.39 -10.10
CA GLU A 188 -31.55 -3.80 -11.38
C GLU A 188 -30.23 -4.41 -11.86
N TYR A 189 -29.30 -4.64 -10.93
CA TYR A 189 -28.03 -5.30 -11.23
C TYR A 189 -28.27 -6.77 -11.61
N PHE A 190 -28.99 -7.53 -10.79
CA PHE A 190 -29.16 -8.97 -11.02
C PHE A 190 -29.91 -9.27 -12.31
N ALA A 191 -30.96 -8.51 -12.65
CA ALA A 191 -31.72 -8.69 -13.89
C ALA A 191 -30.91 -8.41 -15.16
N LYS A 192 -29.80 -7.68 -15.06
CA LYS A 192 -28.92 -7.36 -16.19
C LYS A 192 -27.86 -8.44 -16.43
N TYR A 193 -27.47 -9.18 -15.39
CA TYR A 193 -26.31 -10.08 -15.42
C TYR A 193 -26.65 -11.57 -15.19
N HIS A 194 -27.92 -11.87 -14.92
CA HIS A 194 -28.47 -13.22 -14.77
C HIS A 194 -29.84 -13.30 -15.47
#